data_AF-A0ABC8JAS2-F1
#
_entry.id   AF-A0ABC8JAS2-F1
#
_cell.length_a   1.000
_cell.length_b   1.000
_cell.length_c   1.000
_cell.angle_alpha   90.00
_cell.angle_beta   90.00
_cell.angle_gamma   90.00
#
_symmetry.space_group_name_H-M   'P 1'
#
loop_
_entity.id
_entity.type
_entity.pdbx_description
1 polymer ?
#
loop_
_entity_poly.entity_id
_entity_poly.type
_entity_poly.pdbx_seq_one_letter_code
_entity_poly.pdbx_strand_id
1 'polypeptide(L)' 'MLLRLDDGVVLDEREFLHDFVNLAYNMGVFMYDDLLVILSLRYQKIHLLQIRDSGHLVNARAIGYFCR' A
#
# COMPACT_ATOMS: atom_id res chain seq x y z
N MET A 1 -1.23 -7.96 1.26
CA MET A 1 -1.47 -8.73 2.48
C MET A 1 -0.68 -8.09 3.61
N LEU A 2 -1.34 -7.80 4.73
CA LEU A 2 -0.74 -7.41 6.01
C LEU A 2 -0.76 -8.64 6.92
N LEU A 3 0.40 -9.00 7.44
CA LEU A 3 0.58 -10.21 8.24
C LEU A 3 1.25 -9.85 9.57
N ARG A 4 0.69 -10.33 10.68
CA ARG A 4 1.31 -10.19 11.99
C ARG A 4 2.41 -11.23 12.14
N LEU A 5 3.62 -10.78 12.42
CA LEU A 5 4.79 -11.66 12.46
C LEU A 5 4.77 -12.63 13.65
N ASP A 6 4.18 -12.24 14.77
CA ASP A 6 4.21 -13.04 16.00
C ASP A 6 3.47 -14.39 15.87
N ASP A 7 2.36 -14.41 15.13
CA ASP A 7 1.49 -15.59 15.00
C ASP A 7 1.14 -15.96 13.55
N GLY A 8 1.63 -15.19 12.58
CA GLY A 8 1.40 -15.45 11.16
C GLY A 8 -0.02 -15.15 10.69
N VAL A 9 -0.86 -14.54 11.53
CA VAL A 9 -2.25 -14.23 11.17
C VAL A 9 -2.27 -13.13 10.11
N VAL A 10 -2.99 -13.39 9.02
CA VAL A 10 -3.33 -12.38 8.02
C VAL A 10 -4.35 -11.43 8.65
N LEU A 11 -3.97 -10.17 8.81
CA LEU A 11 -4.81 -9.15 9.42
C LEU A 11 -5.71 -8.47 8.39
N ASP A 12 -5.18 -8.24 7.19
CA ASP A 12 -5.91 -7.59 6.10
C ASP A 12 -5.28 -7.88 4.73
N GLU A 13 -6.08 -7.76 3.68
CA GLU A 13 -5.65 -7.92 2.30
C GLU A 13 -6.21 -6.82 1.42
N ARG A 14 -5.41 -6.44 0.42
CA ARG A 14 -5.80 -5.41 -0.54
C ARG A 14 -5.27 -5.74 -1.90
N GLU A 15 -6.16 -5.70 -2.88
CA GLU A 15 -5.82 -5.86 -4.28
C GLU A 15 -5.77 -4.51 -4.98
N PHE A 16 -4.74 -4.33 -5.81
CA PHE A 16 -4.53 -3.18 -6.68
C PHE A 16 -4.81 -3.62 -8.11
N LEU A 17 -6.10 -3.78 -8.42
CA LEU A 17 -6.54 -4.32 -9.71
C LEU A 17 -6.07 -3.42 -10.85
N HIS A 18 -5.41 -4.04 -11.82
CA HIS A 18 -4.85 -3.37 -13.00
C HIS A 18 -3.71 -2.40 -12.72
N ASP A 19 -3.21 -2.28 -11.49
CA ASP A 19 -1.99 -1.52 -11.23
C ASP A 19 -0.74 -2.26 -11.74
N PHE A 20 0.27 -1.48 -12.13
CA PHE A 20 1.61 -2.01 -12.38
C PHE A 20 2.55 -1.40 -11.35
N VAL A 21 3.06 -2.24 -10.44
CA VAL A 21 3.93 -1.82 -9.33
C VAL A 21 5.31 -2.45 -9.53
N ASN A 22 6.36 -1.62 -9.53
CA ASN A 22 7.74 -2.12 -9.64
C ASN A 22 8.28 -2.50 -8.26
N LEU A 23 8.48 -3.80 -8.02
CA LEU A 23 9.04 -4.30 -6.76
C LEU A 23 10.58 -4.43 -6.79
N ALA A 24 11.21 -4.26 -7.96
CA ALA A 24 12.66 -4.36 -8.05
C ALA A 24 13.32 -3.28 -7.18
N TYR A 25 14.22 -3.71 -6.29
CA TYR A 25 14.92 -2.83 -5.36
C TYR A 25 13.98 -1.91 -4.54
N ASN A 26 12.76 -2.35 -4.27
CA ASN A 26 11.72 -1.58 -3.56
C ASN A 26 11.36 -0.23 -4.24
N MET A 27 11.59 -0.08 -5.55
CA MET A 27 11.38 1.21 -6.24
C MET A 27 9.91 1.66 -6.36
N GLY A 28 8.94 0.79 -6.07
CA GLY A 28 7.51 1.08 -6.17
C GLY A 28 6.71 0.86 -4.89
N VAL A 29 7.36 0.43 -3.80
CA VAL A 29 6.72 0.22 -2.50
C VAL A 29 7.66 0.70 -1.41
N PHE A 30 7.16 1.57 -0.54
CA PHE A 30 7.91 2.14 0.57
C PHE A 30 7.06 2.13 1.84
N MET A 31 7.69 1.90 2.98
CA MET A 31 7.04 1.93 4.29
C MET A 31 7.80 2.86 5.21
N TYR A 32 7.09 3.71 5.94
CA TYR A 32 7.64 4.59 6.96
C TYR A 32 6.68 4.64 8.14
N ASP A 33 7.14 4.24 9.32
CA ASP A 33 6.30 3.99 10.49
C ASP A 33 5.10 3.11 10.14
N ASP A 34 3.88 3.63 10.25
CA ASP A 34 2.62 2.96 9.94
C ASP A 34 2.02 3.39 8.59
N LEU A 35 2.78 4.11 7.75
CA LEU A 35 2.39 4.54 6.42
C LEU A 35 3.04 3.67 5.34
N LEU A 36 2.20 3.02 4.53
CA LEU A 36 2.59 2.25 3.35
C LEU A 36 2.27 3.05 2.08
N VAL A 37 3.29 3.25 1.24
CA VAL A 37 3.21 4.00 -0.01
C VAL A 37 3.47 3.06 -1.19
N ILE A 38 2.58 3.09 -2.18
CA ILE A 38 2.68 2.25 -3.38
C ILE A 38 2.58 3.15 -4.63
N LEU A 39 3.55 3.04 -5.52
CA LEU A 39 3.53 3.72 -6.81
C LEU A 39 2.95 2.80 -7.90
N SER A 40 1.77 3.16 -8.39
CA SER A 40 1.21 2.65 -9.64
C SER A 40 1.83 3.37 -10.83
N LEU A 41 2.63 2.63 -11.59
CA LEU A 41 3.24 3.14 -12.82
C LEU A 41 2.23 3.30 -13.95
N ARG A 42 1.27 2.37 -14.08
CA ARG A 42 0.26 2.41 -15.15
C ARG A 42 -0.59 3.68 -15.08
N TYR A 43 -1.01 4.07 -13.87
CA TYR A 43 -1.90 5.21 -13.67
C TYR A 43 -1.18 6.46 -13.14
N GLN A 44 0.16 6.41 -13.02
CA GLN A 44 0.97 7.48 -12.45
C GLN A 44 0.38 7.99 -11.12
N LYS A 45 0.08 7.04 -10.23
CA LYS A 45 -0.67 7.27 -8.99
C LYS A 45 0.07 6.70 -7.79
N ILE A 46 0.16 7.48 -6.73
CA ILE A 46 0.71 7.08 -5.45
C ILE A 46 -0.47 6.77 -4.53
N HIS A 47 -0.50 5.55 -4.00
CA HIS A 47 -1.45 5.13 -2.97
C HIS A 47 -0.78 5.27 -1.61
N LEU A 48 -1.44 5.95 -0.67
CA LEU A 48 -1.00 6.09 0.71
C LEU A 48 -1.97 5.32 1.59
N LEU A 49 -1.48 4.30 2.27
CA LEU A 49 -2.26 3.43 3.14
C LEU A 49 -1.73 3.56 4.56
N GLN A 50 -2.61 3.76 5.52
CA GLN A 50 -2.28 3.72 6.94
C GLN A 50 -2.53 2.31 7.47
N ILE A 51 -1.55 1.72 8.14
CA ILE A 51 -1.70 0.53 8.97
C ILE A 51 -2.23 1.02 10.32
N ARG A 52 -3.42 0.57 10.72
CA ARG A 52 -3.97 0.89 12.06
C ARG A 52 -3.58 -0.19 13.06
N ASP A 53 -3.51 0.17 14.34
CA ASP A 53 -3.29 -0.78 15.44
C ASP A 53 -4.34 -1.91 15.49
N SER A 54 -5.53 -1.67 14.93
CA SER A 54 -6.58 -2.67 14.74
C SER A 54 -6.24 -3.76 13.70
N GLY A 55 -5.13 -3.62 12.97
CA GLY A 55 -4.71 -4.55 11.94
C GLY A 55 -5.32 -4.29 10.55
N HIS A 56 -5.81 -3.08 10.28
CA HIS A 56 -6.45 -2.75 9.01
C HIS A 56 -5.61 -1.81 8.14
N LEU A 57 -5.67 -2.02 6.82
CA LEU A 57 -5.08 -1.16 5.79
C LEU A 57 -6.11 -0.10 5.34
N VAL A 58 -6.00 1.10 5.89
CA VAL A 58 -6.90 2.21 5.57
C VAL A 58 -6.33 3.04 4.42
N ASN A 59 -7.13 3.31 3.38
CA ASN A 59 -6.71 4.23 2.32
C ASN A 59 -6.71 5.66 2.86
N ALA A 60 -5.52 6.20 3.14
CA ALA A 60 -5.37 7.53 3.71
C ALA A 60 -5.51 8.59 2.61
N ARG A 61 -4.85 8.37 1.48
CA ARG A 61 -4.84 9.33 0.36
C ARG A 61 -4.41 8.63 -0.94
N ALA A 62 -4.75 9.26 -2.06
CA ALA A 62 -4.01 9.04 -3.30
C ALA A 62 -3.56 10.36 -3.93
N ILE A 63 -2.44 10.31 -4.64
CA ILE A 63 -1.83 11.44 -5.36
C ILE A 63 -1.58 11.02 -6.80
N GLY A 64 -1.97 11.84 -7.78
CA GLY A 64 -1.80 11.52 -9.21
C GLY A 64 -2.82 12.24 -10.08
N TYR A 65 -2.71 12.09 -11.41
CA TYR A 65 -3.40 12.92 -12.42
C TYR A 65 -4.93 12.98 -12.29
N PHE A 66 -5.56 11.98 -11.65
CA PHE A 66 -7.01 11.91 -11.43
C PHE A 66 -7.44 12.07 -9.96
N CYS A 67 -6.54 12.45 -9.06
CA CYS A 67 -6.91 12.70 -7.66
C CYS A 67 -7.50 14.11 -7.54
N ARG A 68 -8.83 14.20 -7.37
CA ARG A 68 -9.51 15.41 -6.90
C ARG A 68 -9.46 15.47 -5.38
#